data_AF-I2FZN5-F1
#
_entry.id   AF-I2FZN5-F1
#
_cell.length_a   1.000
_cell.length_b   1.000
_cell.length_c   1.000
_cell.angle_alpha   90.00
_cell.angle_beta   90.00
_cell.angle_gamma   90.00
#
_symmetry.space_group_name_H-M   'P 1'
#
loop_
_entity.id
_entity.type
_entity.pdbx_description
1 polymer ?
#
loop_
_entity_poly.entity_id
_entity_poly.type
_entity_poly.pdbx_seq_one_letter_code
_entity_poly.pdbx_strand_id
1 'polypeptide(L)'
;MTPKTGLTKYISQHPDFSSPSSHASPLPSLYADLSRQRKSNPAGFAASVEWWKNILLDVTFRAVQFDADPSDSSNAAFSAPEVDRTVFRLDESTKSRWTIESVGRPLGLGTVIAELEKNGAVIPYNVFLTSSKPITGPTRRGGGLRGYIPTLGGVARGLLVTPVKWVAGQVYAVVLGGSGDEDGEGEYSEDETLFRKMKGDWVFFVLVERIADAFLKQHYTAEATISPLSGLMTETEFREKLCAICEKEFAFRPSQRDASLVLRHLTRDRGGNVLHQDGIVKLAPTEGEMAEAITEEDRSVLAVRSTLHRVELQITWLESQISHRTSQAKSSLRNNQKSQAASYLRSRKALDEVLAKRMVTRETLTNVVLKIEQAKSDVEVLRAYKASDEVLRQVLGREEMKVENVERVMEGLEESLASQREVDDALRGSGTGVGEEMVDEEELERELEGLVDEKRREEQKRQDQVERTKRLAEREEERRQEEVERTRRLAEAERERTDRLAQSEREREGREQEREKEKEKEKGRSDKEADDLLARFEKLRAAQVPTTLGAAGKETQSPQEQQQKQNEPEAAS
;
A
#
# COMPACT_ATOMS: atom_id res chain seq x y z
N MET A 1 -7.27 27.26 7.48
CA MET A 1 -7.74 26.96 6.11
C MET A 1 -8.05 25.48 6.07
N THR A 2 -9.29 25.11 5.78
CA THR A 2 -9.63 23.69 5.54
C THR A 2 -8.87 23.21 4.30
N PRO A 3 -8.32 21.98 4.30
CA PRO A 3 -7.69 21.43 3.11
C PRO A 3 -8.73 21.36 1.99
N LYS A 4 -8.36 21.80 0.78
CA LYS A 4 -9.20 21.64 -0.41
C LYS A 4 -9.31 20.15 -0.73
N THR A 5 -10.51 19.67 -1.01
CA THR A 5 -10.82 18.27 -1.32
C THR A 5 -11.69 18.15 -2.57
N GLY A 6 -11.69 16.99 -3.19
CA GLY A 6 -12.53 16.64 -4.33
C GLY A 6 -12.36 17.63 -5.49
N LEU A 7 -13.48 18.13 -6.01
CA LEU A 7 -13.49 19.03 -7.16
C LEU A 7 -12.73 20.34 -6.89
N THR A 8 -12.83 20.89 -5.69
CA THR A 8 -12.18 22.17 -5.34
C THR A 8 -10.66 22.06 -5.38
N LYS A 9 -10.13 20.90 -4.95
CA LYS A 9 -8.70 20.56 -5.06
C LYS A 9 -8.29 20.43 -6.51
N TYR A 10 -9.06 19.68 -7.31
CA TYR A 10 -8.84 19.50 -8.74
C TYR A 10 -8.77 20.84 -9.49
N ILE A 11 -9.79 21.70 -9.33
CA ILE A 11 -9.85 23.03 -9.96
C ILE A 11 -8.64 23.86 -9.56
N SER A 12 -8.21 23.81 -8.29
CA SER A 12 -7.06 24.61 -7.83
C SER A 12 -5.71 24.17 -8.38
N GLN A 13 -5.59 22.92 -8.84
CA GLN A 13 -4.35 22.35 -9.37
C GLN A 13 -4.31 22.33 -10.90
N HIS A 14 -5.46 22.44 -11.56
CA HIS A 14 -5.56 22.31 -13.00
C HIS A 14 -5.11 23.60 -13.72
N PRO A 15 -4.22 23.53 -14.72
CA PRO A 15 -3.59 24.70 -15.33
C PRO A 15 -4.57 25.67 -15.99
N ASP A 16 -5.61 25.16 -16.65
CA ASP A 16 -6.62 26.00 -17.32
C ASP A 16 -7.48 26.83 -16.34
N PHE A 17 -7.47 26.45 -15.05
CA PHE A 17 -8.14 27.19 -13.98
C PHE A 17 -7.20 28.17 -13.26
N SER A 18 -5.92 28.21 -13.66
CA SER A 18 -4.98 29.20 -13.14
C SER A 18 -5.36 30.59 -13.64
N SER A 19 -5.35 31.58 -12.74
CA SER A 19 -5.64 32.98 -13.06
C SER A 19 -6.98 33.21 -13.80
N PRO A 20 -8.13 32.85 -13.18
CA PRO A 20 -9.44 32.86 -13.84
C PRO A 20 -9.90 34.25 -14.30
N SER A 21 -9.34 35.33 -13.73
CA SER A 21 -9.65 36.72 -14.10
C SER A 21 -8.72 37.29 -15.19
N SER A 22 -7.75 36.51 -15.69
CA SER A 22 -6.83 36.97 -16.74
C SER A 22 -7.53 37.03 -18.09
N HIS A 23 -7.20 38.04 -18.92
CA HIS A 23 -7.71 38.14 -20.30
C HIS A 23 -7.29 36.97 -21.21
N ALA A 24 -6.25 36.23 -20.82
CA ALA A 24 -5.81 35.03 -21.51
C ALA A 24 -6.54 33.75 -21.06
N SER A 25 -7.38 33.83 -20.01
CA SER A 25 -8.12 32.68 -19.49
C SER A 25 -9.24 32.26 -20.45
N PRO A 26 -9.39 30.97 -20.77
CA PRO A 26 -10.51 30.48 -21.57
C PRO A 26 -11.81 30.39 -20.74
N LEU A 27 -11.76 30.51 -19.41
CA LEU A 27 -12.90 30.26 -18.53
C LEU A 27 -14.13 31.14 -18.81
N PRO A 28 -14.00 32.46 -19.05
CA PRO A 28 -15.17 33.30 -19.32
C PRO A 28 -15.97 32.83 -20.56
N SER A 29 -15.31 32.35 -21.60
CA SER A 29 -16.00 31.83 -22.80
C SER A 29 -16.55 30.42 -22.59
N LEU A 30 -15.87 29.58 -21.80
CA LEU A 30 -16.30 28.23 -21.46
C LEU A 30 -17.51 28.19 -20.51
N TYR A 31 -17.67 29.21 -19.66
CA TYR A 31 -18.75 29.34 -18.68
C TYR A 31 -19.96 30.13 -19.21
N ALA A 32 -19.81 30.76 -20.38
CA ALA A 32 -20.88 31.50 -21.05
C ALA A 32 -21.99 30.58 -21.60
N ASP A 33 -23.03 31.20 -22.13
CA ASP A 33 -24.14 30.54 -22.82
C ASP A 33 -23.67 29.98 -24.18
N LEU A 34 -23.52 28.65 -24.25
CA LEU A 34 -22.94 27.98 -25.42
C LEU A 34 -23.97 27.77 -26.54
N SER A 35 -25.28 27.80 -26.25
CA SER A 35 -26.33 27.72 -27.28
C SER A 35 -26.19 28.83 -28.33
N ARG A 36 -25.83 30.04 -27.88
CA ARG A 36 -25.62 31.22 -28.72
C ARG A 36 -24.33 31.10 -29.53
N GLN A 37 -23.27 30.61 -28.90
CA GLN A 37 -21.97 30.41 -29.56
C GLN A 37 -22.08 29.39 -30.70
N ARG A 38 -22.93 28.37 -30.57
CA ARG A 38 -23.17 27.40 -31.65
C ARG A 38 -23.62 28.05 -32.96
N LYS A 39 -24.41 29.13 -32.89
CA LYS A 39 -24.91 29.86 -34.06
C LYS A 39 -23.88 30.88 -34.58
N SER A 40 -23.17 31.58 -33.70
CA SER A 40 -22.26 32.69 -34.08
C SER A 40 -20.81 32.27 -34.34
N ASN A 41 -20.29 31.26 -33.64
CA ASN A 41 -18.93 30.75 -33.79
C ASN A 41 -18.91 29.21 -33.59
N PRO A 42 -19.23 28.43 -34.64
CA PRO A 42 -19.27 26.97 -34.56
C PRO A 42 -17.94 26.32 -34.18
N ALA A 43 -16.81 26.90 -34.62
CA ALA A 43 -15.48 26.38 -34.30
C ALA A 43 -15.13 26.57 -32.81
N GLY A 44 -15.42 27.76 -32.27
CA GLY A 44 -15.27 28.02 -30.84
C GLY A 44 -16.19 27.16 -29.99
N PHE A 45 -17.44 26.96 -30.42
CA PHE A 45 -18.38 26.05 -29.77
C PHE A 45 -17.85 24.61 -29.70
N ALA A 46 -17.36 24.07 -30.82
CA ALA A 46 -16.79 22.72 -30.87
C ALA A 46 -15.57 22.59 -29.94
N ALA A 47 -14.71 23.61 -29.89
CA ALA A 47 -13.57 23.66 -28.97
C ALA A 47 -14.02 23.68 -27.49
N SER A 48 -15.06 24.45 -27.16
CA SER A 48 -15.65 24.49 -25.81
C SER A 48 -16.23 23.13 -25.40
N VAL A 49 -16.95 22.44 -26.31
CA VAL A 49 -17.51 21.11 -26.05
C VAL A 49 -16.42 20.07 -25.82
N GLU A 50 -15.37 20.07 -26.65
CA GLU A 50 -14.25 19.12 -26.50
C GLU A 50 -13.44 19.40 -25.21
N TRP A 51 -13.24 20.67 -24.85
CA TRP A 51 -12.61 21.03 -23.58
C TRP A 51 -13.42 20.50 -22.40
N TRP A 52 -14.73 20.78 -22.34
CA TRP A 52 -15.58 20.30 -21.27
C TRP A 52 -15.62 18.77 -21.21
N LYS A 53 -15.72 18.09 -22.35
CA LYS A 53 -15.64 16.62 -22.42
C LYS A 53 -14.39 16.08 -21.73
N ASN A 54 -13.22 16.64 -22.02
CA ASN A 54 -11.96 16.19 -21.44
C ASN A 54 -11.91 16.40 -19.92
N ILE A 55 -12.36 17.57 -19.46
CA ILE A 55 -12.44 17.89 -18.04
C ILE A 55 -13.43 16.98 -17.31
N LEU A 56 -14.62 16.77 -17.87
CA LEU A 56 -15.65 15.92 -17.27
C LEU A 56 -15.20 14.45 -17.25
N LEU A 57 -14.53 13.96 -18.30
CA LEU A 57 -13.94 12.62 -18.32
C LEU A 57 -12.92 12.44 -17.20
N ASP A 58 -11.99 13.38 -17.05
CA ASP A 58 -10.91 13.31 -16.06
C ASP A 58 -11.44 13.38 -14.62
N VAL A 59 -12.37 14.31 -14.35
CA VAL A 59 -13.01 14.47 -13.04
C VAL A 59 -13.84 13.23 -12.67
N THR A 60 -14.53 12.63 -13.64
CA THR A 60 -15.32 11.41 -13.43
C THR A 60 -14.40 10.22 -13.14
N PHE A 61 -13.38 9.99 -13.97
CA PHE A 61 -12.46 8.87 -13.80
C PHE A 61 -11.66 8.96 -12.49
N ARG A 62 -11.28 10.17 -12.07
CA ARG A 62 -10.62 10.40 -10.77
C ARG A 62 -11.57 10.39 -9.58
N ALA A 63 -12.89 10.26 -9.79
CA ALA A 63 -13.92 10.35 -8.76
C ALA A 63 -13.85 11.64 -7.92
N VAL A 64 -13.44 12.76 -8.54
CA VAL A 64 -13.35 14.08 -7.89
C VAL A 64 -14.51 14.99 -8.28
N GLN A 65 -15.63 14.43 -8.76
CA GLN A 65 -16.83 15.20 -9.12
C GLN A 65 -17.62 15.72 -7.91
N PHE A 66 -17.28 15.24 -6.70
CA PHE A 66 -17.92 15.60 -5.42
C PHE A 66 -16.94 16.34 -4.50
N ASP A 67 -17.40 16.69 -3.28
CA ASP A 67 -16.64 17.52 -2.34
C ASP A 67 -15.57 16.75 -1.54
N ALA A 68 -15.66 15.41 -1.50
CA ALA A 68 -14.71 14.55 -0.81
C ALA A 68 -13.64 14.01 -1.78
N ASP A 69 -12.41 13.84 -1.27
CA ASP A 69 -11.39 13.07 -1.98
C ASP A 69 -11.82 11.59 -2.01
N PRO A 70 -11.54 10.85 -3.12
CA PRO A 70 -11.77 9.41 -3.14
C PRO A 70 -10.92 8.74 -2.06
N SER A 71 -11.45 7.70 -1.41
CA SER A 71 -10.66 6.92 -0.46
C SER A 71 -9.50 6.24 -1.18
N ASP A 72 -8.27 6.54 -0.78
CA ASP A 72 -7.09 5.80 -1.23
C ASP A 72 -7.21 4.35 -0.79
N SER A 73 -7.00 3.41 -1.72
CA SER A 73 -7.11 1.97 -1.52
C SER A 73 -6.20 1.42 -0.42
N SER A 74 -5.20 2.19 0.03
CA SER A 74 -4.26 1.81 1.09
C SER A 74 -4.79 1.98 2.52
N ASN A 75 -5.86 2.75 2.74
CA ASN A 75 -6.39 3.04 4.08
C ASN A 75 -7.92 3.11 4.14
N ALA A 76 -8.60 2.42 3.21
CA ALA A 76 -10.06 2.36 3.22
C ALA A 76 -10.56 1.64 4.48
N ALA A 77 -10.94 2.43 5.50
CA ALA A 77 -11.90 1.98 6.50
C ALA A 77 -13.14 1.44 5.76
N PHE A 78 -13.74 0.38 6.30
CA PHE A 78 -14.91 -0.37 5.78
C PHE A 78 -16.17 0.46 5.41
N SER A 79 -16.12 1.78 5.41
CA SER A 79 -17.26 2.72 5.33
C SER A 79 -17.07 3.87 4.32
N ALA A 80 -15.99 3.92 3.53
CA ALA A 80 -15.87 4.97 2.51
C ALA A 80 -16.94 4.76 1.40
N PRO A 81 -17.63 5.82 0.95
CA PRO A 81 -18.63 5.69 -0.11
C PRO A 81 -17.96 5.25 -1.42
N GLU A 82 -18.44 4.15 -2.02
CA GLU A 82 -18.05 3.75 -3.37
C GLU A 82 -18.50 4.87 -4.35
N VAL A 83 -17.54 5.52 -5.00
CA VAL A 83 -17.82 6.62 -5.95
C VAL A 83 -17.71 6.08 -7.37
N ASP A 84 -18.74 6.37 -8.18
CA ASP A 84 -18.79 5.99 -9.59
C ASP A 84 -17.64 6.63 -10.40
N ARG A 85 -16.97 5.83 -11.22
CA ARG A 85 -15.79 6.20 -12.04
C ARG A 85 -16.10 6.34 -13.52
N THR A 86 -17.26 5.83 -13.95
CA THR A 86 -17.73 5.88 -15.34
C THR A 86 -19.00 6.73 -15.51
N VAL A 87 -19.61 7.15 -14.40
CA VAL A 87 -20.88 7.89 -14.38
C VAL A 87 -20.67 9.31 -13.85
N PHE A 88 -21.09 10.28 -14.65
CA PHE A 88 -21.10 11.69 -14.29
C PHE A 88 -22.51 12.15 -13.91
N ARG A 89 -22.62 12.85 -12.78
CA ARG A 89 -23.91 13.40 -12.31
C ARG A 89 -24.08 14.86 -12.74
N LEU A 90 -25.10 15.11 -13.55
CA LEU A 90 -25.55 16.46 -13.89
C LEU A 90 -26.76 16.86 -13.04
N ASP A 91 -26.54 17.74 -12.07
CA ASP A 91 -27.59 18.36 -11.25
C ASP A 91 -27.22 19.79 -10.82
N GLU A 92 -28.12 20.45 -10.07
CA GLU A 92 -27.89 21.82 -9.59
C GLU A 92 -26.72 21.90 -8.60
N SER A 93 -26.43 20.80 -7.89
CA SER A 93 -25.26 20.71 -7.01
C SER A 93 -23.96 20.72 -7.81
N THR A 94 -23.93 20.09 -8.99
CA THR A 94 -22.82 20.15 -9.94
C THR A 94 -22.60 21.59 -10.41
N LYS A 95 -23.62 22.33 -10.86
CA LYS A 95 -23.47 23.76 -11.20
C LYS A 95 -22.88 24.56 -10.03
N SER A 96 -23.34 24.30 -8.82
CA SER A 96 -22.87 24.97 -7.61
C SER A 96 -21.40 24.64 -7.31
N ARG A 97 -21.00 23.36 -7.37
CA ARG A 97 -19.62 22.90 -7.15
C ARG A 97 -18.63 23.44 -8.19
N TRP A 98 -19.07 23.61 -9.43
CA TRP A 98 -18.27 24.18 -10.52
C TRP A 98 -18.28 25.71 -10.54
N THR A 99 -18.95 26.39 -9.61
CA THR A 99 -19.00 27.87 -9.60
C THR A 99 -17.65 28.46 -9.18
N ILE A 100 -17.13 29.40 -9.96
CA ILE A 100 -15.89 30.13 -9.66
C ILE A 100 -16.26 31.57 -9.34
N GLU A 101 -15.77 32.10 -8.21
CA GLU A 101 -16.14 33.45 -7.72
C GLU A 101 -15.91 34.56 -8.76
N SER A 102 -14.82 34.49 -9.53
CA SER A 102 -14.47 35.50 -10.53
C SER A 102 -15.10 35.30 -11.91
N VAL A 103 -15.69 34.14 -12.21
CA VAL A 103 -16.21 33.78 -13.56
C VAL A 103 -17.72 33.56 -13.54
N GLY A 104 -18.25 32.98 -12.47
CA GLY A 104 -19.66 32.62 -12.31
C GLY A 104 -19.92 31.12 -12.43
N ARG A 105 -21.19 30.78 -12.72
CA ARG A 105 -21.65 29.39 -12.88
C ARG A 105 -21.49 28.93 -14.33
N PRO A 106 -21.23 27.64 -14.60
CA PRO A 106 -21.16 27.13 -15.96
C PRO A 106 -22.56 27.03 -16.58
N LEU A 107 -22.92 27.98 -17.45
CA LEU A 107 -24.25 28.05 -18.06
C LEU A 107 -24.44 26.99 -19.16
N GLY A 108 -23.40 26.78 -19.98
CA GLY A 108 -23.44 25.87 -21.13
C GLY A 108 -23.36 24.39 -20.84
N LEU A 109 -23.29 23.95 -19.59
CA LEU A 109 -23.06 22.54 -19.24
C LEU A 109 -24.17 21.61 -19.77
N GLY A 110 -25.43 22.07 -19.76
CA GLY A 110 -26.55 21.32 -20.35
C GLY A 110 -26.39 21.11 -21.86
N THR A 111 -25.92 22.15 -22.57
CA THR A 111 -25.66 22.12 -24.02
C THR A 111 -24.47 21.24 -24.36
N VAL A 112 -23.43 21.22 -23.54
CA VAL A 112 -22.31 20.29 -23.69
C VAL A 112 -22.80 18.84 -23.61
N ILE A 113 -23.52 18.47 -22.55
CA ILE A 113 -24.00 17.11 -22.37
C ILE A 113 -24.93 16.69 -23.52
N ALA A 114 -25.80 17.58 -23.98
CA ALA A 114 -26.65 17.35 -25.15
C ALA A 114 -25.85 17.06 -26.43
N GLU A 115 -24.77 17.79 -26.67
CA GLU A 115 -23.90 17.56 -27.83
C GLU A 115 -23.08 16.27 -27.69
N LEU A 116 -22.65 15.93 -26.46
CA LEU A 116 -21.96 14.66 -26.18
C LEU A 116 -22.88 13.46 -26.33
N GLU A 117 -24.15 13.56 -25.92
CA GLU A 117 -25.17 12.52 -26.12
C GLU A 117 -25.39 12.29 -27.62
N LYS A 118 -25.57 13.37 -28.38
CA LYS A 118 -25.74 13.31 -29.84
C LYS A 118 -24.57 12.64 -30.56
N ASN A 119 -23.35 12.84 -30.06
CA ASN A 119 -22.13 12.23 -30.61
C ASN A 119 -21.87 10.80 -30.07
N GLY A 120 -22.72 10.29 -29.17
CA GLY A 120 -22.57 8.97 -28.54
C GLY A 120 -21.44 8.89 -27.50
N ALA A 121 -20.87 10.02 -27.10
CA ALA A 121 -19.78 10.07 -26.10
C ALA A 121 -20.30 9.82 -24.68
N VAL A 122 -21.51 10.30 -24.38
CA VAL A 122 -22.23 10.01 -23.14
C VAL A 122 -23.59 9.40 -23.45
N ILE A 123 -24.06 8.53 -22.57
CA ILE A 123 -25.34 7.84 -22.71
C ILE A 123 -26.08 7.94 -21.36
N PRO A 124 -27.40 8.21 -21.34
CA PRO A 124 -28.14 8.20 -20.08
C PRO A 124 -28.02 6.85 -19.37
N TYR A 125 -27.75 6.84 -18.06
CA TYR A 125 -27.50 5.61 -17.30
C TYR A 125 -28.58 4.53 -17.50
N ASN A 126 -29.85 4.93 -17.42
CA ASN A 126 -30.98 4.02 -17.60
C ASN A 126 -31.07 3.45 -19.02
N VAL A 127 -30.70 4.24 -20.03
CA VAL A 127 -30.67 3.81 -21.44
C VAL A 127 -29.51 2.84 -21.66
N PHE A 128 -28.32 3.15 -21.10
CA PHE A 128 -27.15 2.27 -21.20
C PHE A 128 -27.43 0.91 -20.59
N LEU A 129 -28.10 0.89 -19.44
CA LEU A 129 -28.61 -0.35 -18.88
C LEU A 129 -29.69 -0.88 -19.81
N THR A 130 -30.94 -0.44 -19.76
CA THR A 130 -32.07 -1.12 -20.43
C THR A 130 -31.96 -1.44 -21.93
N SER A 131 -31.12 -0.76 -22.72
CA SER A 131 -30.98 -1.04 -24.15
C SER A 131 -30.58 -2.49 -24.45
N SER A 132 -31.38 -3.14 -25.31
CA SER A 132 -31.10 -4.47 -25.87
C SER A 132 -30.18 -4.41 -27.10
N LYS A 133 -30.12 -3.28 -27.80
CA LYS A 133 -29.29 -3.12 -29.00
C LYS A 133 -27.87 -2.72 -28.61
N PRO A 134 -26.83 -3.26 -29.28
CA PRO A 134 -25.45 -2.82 -29.11
C PRO A 134 -25.35 -1.31 -29.28
N ILE A 135 -24.68 -0.66 -28.33
CA ILE A 135 -24.43 0.77 -28.41
C ILE A 135 -23.04 0.97 -29.00
N THR A 136 -23.01 1.53 -30.21
CA THR A 136 -21.76 1.95 -30.82
C THR A 136 -21.35 3.29 -30.22
N GLY A 137 -20.14 3.35 -29.66
CA GLY A 137 -19.54 4.60 -29.18
C GLY A 137 -19.29 5.60 -30.32
N PRO A 138 -18.69 6.77 -30.00
CA PRO A 138 -18.35 7.76 -31.00
C PRO A 138 -17.48 7.13 -32.09
N THR A 139 -17.77 7.42 -33.36
CA THR A 139 -17.12 6.76 -34.50
C THR A 139 -15.60 6.86 -34.39
N ARG A 140 -14.89 5.72 -34.25
CA ARG A 140 -13.42 5.66 -34.28
C ARG A 140 -12.93 6.11 -35.66
N ARG A 141 -12.75 7.42 -35.87
CA ARG A 141 -12.06 7.94 -37.06
C ARG A 141 -10.55 7.73 -36.88
N GLY A 142 -10.04 6.73 -37.60
CA GLY A 142 -8.63 6.44 -37.92
C GLY A 142 -7.53 7.18 -37.15
N GLY A 143 -6.91 6.46 -36.22
CA GLY A 143 -5.66 6.85 -35.55
C GLY A 143 -5.40 5.88 -34.40
N GLY A 144 -4.51 4.92 -34.61
CA GLY A 144 -4.24 3.84 -33.64
C GLY A 144 -3.83 4.34 -32.26
N LEU A 145 -4.26 3.61 -31.23
CA LEU A 145 -3.71 3.44 -29.86
C LEU A 145 -2.57 4.38 -29.38
N ARG A 146 -2.70 5.69 -29.56
CA ARG A 146 -1.79 6.68 -28.98
C ARG A 146 -2.55 7.98 -28.72
N GLY A 147 -2.87 8.23 -27.45
CA GLY A 147 -3.22 9.59 -27.04
C GLY A 147 -4.28 9.81 -25.95
N TYR A 148 -4.44 8.91 -24.97
CA TYR A 148 -4.83 9.37 -23.63
C TYR A 148 -4.17 8.48 -22.57
N ILE A 149 -2.94 8.86 -22.22
CA ILE A 149 -2.23 8.35 -21.06
C ILE A 149 -2.26 9.50 -20.04
N PRO A 150 -3.03 9.43 -18.94
CA PRO A 150 -2.80 10.35 -17.84
C PRO A 150 -1.55 9.87 -17.08
N THR A 151 -0.37 10.29 -17.51
CA THR A 151 0.83 10.30 -16.65
C THR A 151 0.92 11.64 -15.94
N LEU A 152 1.42 11.62 -14.70
CA LEU A 152 1.42 12.68 -13.67
C LEU A 152 2.18 13.99 -14.01
N GLY A 153 2.40 14.31 -15.28
CA GLY A 153 2.94 15.60 -15.71
C GLY A 153 3.01 15.66 -17.22
N GLY A 154 2.20 16.51 -17.84
CA GLY A 154 2.21 16.66 -19.29
C GLY A 154 0.98 17.38 -19.83
N VAL A 155 1.02 18.70 -19.79
CA VAL A 155 0.06 19.57 -20.48
C VAL A 155 0.40 19.59 -21.97
N ALA A 156 -0.65 19.48 -22.81
CA ALA A 156 -0.84 20.18 -24.08
C ALA A 156 -0.57 19.48 -25.45
N ARG A 157 -1.47 19.92 -26.36
CA ARG A 157 -1.38 20.12 -27.83
C ARG A 157 -1.84 18.99 -28.76
N GLY A 158 -3.04 19.22 -29.30
CA GLY A 158 -3.52 18.67 -30.57
C GLY A 158 -4.60 19.57 -31.17
N LEU A 159 -4.23 20.75 -31.69
CA LEU A 159 -5.10 21.52 -32.59
C LEU A 159 -5.05 20.84 -33.97
N LEU A 160 -6.11 20.10 -34.32
CA LEU A 160 -6.33 19.62 -35.68
C LEU A 160 -7.70 20.08 -36.15
N VAL A 161 -7.69 21.19 -36.89
CA VAL A 161 -8.82 21.68 -37.66
C VAL A 161 -9.06 20.72 -38.82
N THR A 162 -10.22 20.06 -38.88
CA THR A 162 -10.71 19.41 -40.10
C THR A 162 -12.22 19.63 -40.28
N PRO A 163 -12.71 19.65 -41.54
CA PRO A 163 -13.92 20.37 -41.92
C PRO A 163 -15.21 19.56 -41.68
N VAL A 164 -16.24 20.26 -41.21
CA VAL A 164 -17.56 19.70 -40.88
C VAL A 164 -18.39 19.51 -42.15
N LYS A 165 -18.79 18.27 -42.44
CA LYS A 165 -19.91 17.99 -43.35
C LYS A 165 -21.21 18.17 -42.55
N TRP A 166 -21.86 19.32 -42.74
CA TRP A 166 -23.22 19.60 -42.26
C TRP A 166 -24.25 18.98 -43.21
N VAL A 167 -24.85 17.84 -42.87
CA VAL A 167 -26.16 17.44 -43.45
C VAL A 167 -26.97 16.64 -42.43
N ALA A 168 -28.23 17.05 -42.29
CA ALA A 168 -29.38 16.41 -41.60
C ALA A 168 -29.49 16.57 -40.08
N GLY A 169 -30.47 17.41 -39.69
CA GLY A 169 -30.92 17.55 -38.30
C GLY A 169 -31.74 18.81 -37.98
N GLN A 170 -32.24 19.55 -38.97
CA GLN A 170 -33.28 20.57 -38.77
C GLN A 170 -34.56 20.15 -39.47
N VAL A 171 -35.34 19.25 -38.85
CA VAL A 171 -36.79 19.13 -39.10
C VAL A 171 -37.45 18.50 -37.87
N TYR A 172 -37.60 19.23 -36.76
CA TYR A 172 -38.57 18.89 -35.70
C TYR A 172 -38.76 20.10 -34.75
N ALA A 173 -39.20 21.25 -35.28
CA ALA A 173 -39.65 22.38 -34.46
C ALA A 173 -40.52 23.40 -35.23
N VAL A 174 -41.33 22.97 -36.20
CA VAL A 174 -42.27 23.88 -36.92
C VAL A 174 -43.72 23.35 -36.96
N VAL A 175 -44.02 22.22 -36.31
CA VAL A 175 -45.40 21.71 -36.25
C VAL A 175 -45.78 21.44 -34.81
N LEU A 176 -46.19 22.50 -34.12
CA LEU A 176 -47.27 22.55 -33.14
C LEU A 176 -47.32 24.01 -32.63
N GLY A 177 -48.13 24.82 -33.33
CA GLY A 177 -48.51 26.13 -32.83
C GLY A 177 -49.37 25.99 -31.58
N GLY A 178 -48.96 26.67 -30.51
CA GLY A 178 -49.78 26.93 -29.34
C GLY A 178 -49.97 28.43 -29.22
N SER A 179 -51.10 28.92 -29.71
CA SER A 179 -51.70 30.18 -29.27
C SER A 179 -52.18 30.01 -27.83
N GLY A 180 -51.67 30.81 -26.91
CA GLY A 180 -52.10 30.86 -25.52
C GLY A 180 -51.51 32.10 -24.86
N ASP A 181 -52.39 32.87 -24.23
CA ASP A 181 -52.24 34.28 -23.89
C ASP A 181 -51.25 34.57 -22.75
N GLU A 182 -50.98 35.87 -22.60
CA GLU A 182 -50.15 36.55 -21.61
C GLU A 182 -50.29 36.01 -20.17
N ASP A 183 -49.18 35.50 -19.63
CA ASP A 183 -48.78 35.70 -18.23
C ASP A 183 -47.24 35.63 -18.18
N GLY A 184 -46.63 36.70 -17.66
CA GLY A 184 -45.18 36.94 -17.70
C GLY A 184 -44.35 36.03 -16.79
N GLU A 185 -44.04 34.83 -17.26
CA GLU A 185 -42.92 34.01 -16.76
C GLU A 185 -41.76 34.09 -17.75
N GLY A 186 -40.64 34.67 -17.32
CA GLY A 186 -39.49 34.96 -18.20
C GLY A 186 -39.02 33.74 -18.98
N GLU A 187 -38.93 33.87 -20.30
CA GLU A 187 -38.30 32.89 -21.19
C GLU A 187 -36.89 32.58 -20.68
N TYR A 188 -36.73 31.42 -20.05
CA TYR A 188 -35.41 30.91 -19.67
C TYR A 188 -34.52 30.79 -20.91
N SER A 189 -33.22 31.06 -20.77
CA SER A 189 -32.29 30.86 -21.90
C SER A 189 -32.35 29.43 -22.41
N GLU A 190 -32.10 29.22 -23.72
CA GLU A 190 -32.09 27.90 -24.36
C GLU A 190 -31.25 26.89 -23.54
N ASP A 191 -30.08 27.32 -23.03
CA ASP A 191 -29.19 26.52 -22.18
C ASP A 191 -29.82 26.07 -20.85
N GLU A 192 -30.63 26.91 -20.20
CA GLU A 192 -31.27 26.58 -18.92
C GLU A 192 -32.39 25.55 -19.11
N THR A 193 -33.15 25.66 -20.21
CA THR A 193 -34.13 24.63 -20.58
C THR A 193 -33.47 23.29 -20.90
N LEU A 194 -32.34 23.32 -21.61
CA LEU A 194 -31.55 22.12 -21.93
C LEU A 194 -30.94 21.50 -20.67
N PHE A 195 -30.44 22.31 -19.75
CA PHE A 195 -29.92 21.81 -18.48
C PHE A 195 -30.96 21.06 -17.66
N ARG A 196 -32.19 21.61 -17.57
CA ARG A 196 -33.31 20.93 -16.88
C ARG A 196 -33.65 19.59 -17.54
N LYS A 197 -33.64 19.55 -18.88
CA LYS A 197 -33.88 18.33 -19.67
C LYS A 197 -32.77 17.28 -19.48
N MET A 198 -31.52 17.72 -19.42
CA MET A 198 -30.35 16.84 -19.34
C MET A 198 -29.96 16.45 -17.90
N LYS A 199 -30.73 16.86 -16.89
CA LYS A 199 -30.47 16.52 -15.49
C LYS A 199 -30.53 15.00 -15.29
N GLY A 200 -29.47 14.41 -14.75
CA GLY A 200 -29.39 12.97 -14.53
C GLY A 200 -27.97 12.41 -14.45
N ASP A 201 -27.89 11.09 -14.43
CA ASP A 201 -26.64 10.32 -14.42
C ASP A 201 -26.28 9.91 -15.86
N TRP A 202 -25.06 10.24 -16.29
CA TRP A 202 -24.56 10.06 -17.64
C TRP A 202 -23.34 9.14 -17.66
N VAL A 203 -23.41 8.07 -18.45
CA VAL A 203 -22.33 7.09 -18.61
C VAL A 203 -21.39 7.57 -19.69
N PHE A 204 -20.11 7.74 -19.36
CA PHE A 204 -19.06 7.99 -20.34
C PHE A 204 -18.64 6.68 -21.01
N PHE A 205 -19.05 6.50 -22.27
CA PHE A 205 -18.80 5.27 -23.02
C PHE A 205 -17.31 4.89 -23.06
N VAL A 206 -16.45 5.88 -23.31
CA VAL A 206 -14.99 5.68 -23.40
C VAL A 206 -14.38 5.16 -22.09
N LEU A 207 -14.92 5.53 -20.93
CA LEU A 207 -14.42 5.04 -19.65
C LEU A 207 -14.84 3.58 -19.41
N VAL A 208 -16.07 3.23 -19.77
CA VAL A 208 -16.55 1.84 -19.72
C VAL A 208 -15.75 0.95 -20.69
N GLU A 209 -15.56 1.42 -21.93
CA GLU A 209 -14.77 0.72 -22.96
C GLU A 209 -13.34 0.48 -22.48
N ARG A 210 -12.71 1.48 -21.87
CA ARG A 210 -11.35 1.39 -21.35
C ARG A 210 -11.21 0.35 -20.23
N ILE A 211 -12.14 0.34 -19.27
CA ILE A 211 -12.12 -0.63 -18.18
C ILE A 211 -12.41 -2.05 -18.71
N ALA A 212 -13.32 -2.18 -19.68
CA ALA A 212 -13.59 -3.45 -20.34
C ALA A 212 -12.39 -3.98 -21.12
N ASP A 213 -11.66 -3.12 -21.85
CA ASP A 213 -10.44 -3.48 -22.57
C ASP A 213 -9.33 -3.97 -21.62
N ALA A 214 -9.14 -3.27 -20.50
CA ALA A 214 -8.20 -3.69 -19.46
C ALA A 214 -8.56 -5.09 -18.91
N PHE A 215 -9.85 -5.32 -18.65
CA PHE A 215 -10.34 -6.60 -18.17
C PHE A 215 -10.05 -7.74 -19.17
N LEU A 216 -10.45 -7.57 -20.44
CA LEU A 216 -10.24 -8.59 -21.48
C LEU A 216 -8.75 -8.85 -21.71
N LYS A 217 -7.94 -7.80 -21.78
CA LYS A 217 -6.49 -7.92 -21.96
C LYS A 217 -5.86 -8.74 -20.83
N GLN A 218 -6.18 -8.44 -19.58
CA GLN A 218 -5.62 -9.20 -18.45
C GLN A 218 -6.13 -10.65 -18.46
N HIS A 219 -7.40 -10.88 -18.76
CA HIS A 219 -7.96 -12.22 -18.82
C HIS A 219 -7.28 -13.08 -19.89
N TYR A 220 -7.19 -12.61 -21.13
CA TYR A 220 -6.59 -13.38 -22.23
C TYR A 220 -5.07 -13.53 -22.12
N THR A 221 -4.37 -12.57 -21.50
CA THR A 221 -2.91 -12.68 -21.35
C THR A 221 -2.48 -13.52 -20.16
N ALA A 222 -3.26 -13.54 -19.06
CA ALA A 222 -2.82 -14.13 -17.80
C ALA A 222 -3.68 -15.30 -17.30
N GLU A 223 -4.96 -15.41 -17.68
CA GLU A 223 -5.86 -16.42 -17.11
C GLU A 223 -6.30 -17.47 -18.14
N ALA A 224 -6.72 -17.02 -19.33
CA ALA A 224 -7.22 -17.89 -20.40
C ALA A 224 -6.17 -18.92 -20.87
N THR A 225 -4.90 -18.57 -20.75
CA THR A 225 -3.77 -19.43 -21.10
C THR A 225 -3.45 -20.48 -20.04
N ILE A 226 -3.93 -20.31 -18.79
CA ILE A 226 -3.59 -21.19 -17.66
C ILE A 226 -4.66 -22.26 -17.44
N SER A 227 -5.95 -21.90 -17.50
CA SER A 227 -7.04 -22.85 -17.27
C SER A 227 -8.20 -22.61 -18.25
N PRO A 228 -8.75 -23.68 -18.86
CA PRO A 228 -9.92 -23.59 -19.73
C PRO A 228 -11.21 -23.25 -18.96
N LEU A 229 -11.21 -23.38 -17.63
CA LEU A 229 -12.32 -22.95 -16.76
C LEU A 229 -12.22 -21.50 -16.32
N SER A 230 -11.11 -20.82 -16.60
CA SER A 230 -10.88 -19.43 -16.16
C SER A 230 -11.92 -18.44 -16.68
N GLY A 231 -12.50 -18.72 -17.86
CA GLY A 231 -13.55 -17.93 -18.49
C GLY A 231 -14.94 -18.14 -17.91
N LEU A 232 -15.16 -19.14 -17.05
CA LEU A 232 -16.45 -19.42 -16.42
C LEU A 232 -16.44 -18.92 -14.97
N MET A 233 -17.30 -17.95 -14.67
CA MET A 233 -17.35 -17.32 -13.35
C MET A 233 -18.75 -16.82 -12.99
N THR A 234 -18.94 -16.55 -11.70
CA THR A 234 -20.12 -15.85 -11.18
C THR A 234 -19.99 -14.33 -11.35
N GLU A 235 -21.11 -13.60 -11.30
CA GLU A 235 -21.10 -12.12 -11.32
C GLU A 235 -20.26 -11.54 -10.15
N THR A 236 -20.26 -12.22 -9.00
CA THR A 236 -19.44 -11.85 -7.83
C THR A 236 -17.94 -12.03 -8.10
N GLU A 237 -17.53 -13.17 -8.66
CA GLU A 237 -16.13 -13.41 -9.03
C GLU A 237 -15.67 -12.44 -10.14
N PHE A 238 -16.55 -12.15 -11.12
CA PHE A 238 -16.29 -11.14 -12.15
C PHE A 238 -16.00 -9.77 -11.51
N ARG A 239 -16.81 -9.34 -10.55
CA ARG A 239 -16.61 -8.08 -9.84
C ARG A 239 -15.28 -8.06 -9.08
N GLU A 240 -14.96 -9.12 -8.35
CA GLU A 240 -13.70 -9.22 -7.60
C GLU A 240 -12.48 -9.14 -8.52
N LYS A 241 -12.51 -9.86 -9.64
CA LYS A 241 -11.46 -9.79 -10.67
C LYS A 241 -11.36 -8.38 -11.26
N LEU A 242 -12.48 -7.76 -11.61
CA LEU A 242 -12.52 -6.41 -12.14
C LEU A 242 -11.93 -5.40 -11.14
N CYS A 243 -12.25 -5.54 -9.84
CA CYS A 243 -11.67 -4.72 -8.79
C CYS A 243 -10.15 -4.88 -8.72
N ALA A 244 -9.64 -6.12 -8.67
CA ALA A 244 -8.21 -6.40 -8.61
C ALA A 244 -7.45 -5.81 -9.82
N ILE A 245 -8.04 -5.87 -11.01
CA ILE A 245 -7.46 -5.30 -12.24
C ILE A 245 -7.43 -3.78 -12.16
N CYS A 246 -8.53 -3.14 -11.75
CA CYS A 246 -8.59 -1.69 -11.65
C CYS A 246 -7.66 -1.15 -10.55
N GLU A 247 -7.50 -1.87 -9.44
CA GLU A 247 -6.55 -1.50 -8.38
C GLU A 247 -5.10 -1.56 -8.89
N LYS A 248 -4.77 -2.58 -9.70
CA LYS A 248 -3.43 -2.74 -10.28
C LYS A 248 -3.13 -1.75 -11.41
N GLU A 249 -4.05 -1.57 -12.35
CA GLU A 249 -3.81 -0.75 -13.55
C GLU A 249 -4.14 0.73 -13.34
N PHE A 250 -5.14 1.04 -12.52
CA PHE A 250 -5.66 2.40 -12.37
C PHE A 250 -5.61 2.94 -10.95
N ALA A 251 -5.12 2.16 -9.98
CA ALA A 251 -5.02 2.53 -8.57
C ALA A 251 -6.37 2.94 -7.92
N PHE A 252 -7.48 2.36 -8.37
CA PHE A 252 -8.79 2.55 -7.74
C PHE A 252 -9.64 1.29 -7.76
N ARG A 253 -10.60 1.21 -6.83
CA ARG A 253 -11.64 0.18 -6.81
C ARG A 253 -12.92 0.70 -7.47
N PRO A 254 -13.45 0.07 -8.53
CA PRO A 254 -14.69 0.47 -9.20
C PRO A 254 -15.91 0.21 -8.31
N SER A 255 -16.95 1.02 -8.48
CA SER A 255 -18.22 0.84 -7.78
C SER A 255 -19.02 -0.36 -8.32
N GLN A 256 -20.04 -0.81 -7.58
CA GLN A 256 -21.01 -1.79 -8.10
C GLN A 256 -21.66 -1.34 -9.42
N ARG A 257 -21.94 -0.04 -9.57
CA ARG A 257 -22.56 0.50 -10.80
C ARG A 257 -21.59 0.42 -11.97
N ASP A 258 -20.32 0.76 -11.75
CA ASP A 258 -19.28 0.65 -12.77
C ASP A 258 -19.12 -0.81 -13.24
N ALA A 259 -19.06 -1.76 -12.30
CA ALA A 259 -18.97 -3.18 -12.63
C ALA A 259 -20.15 -3.68 -13.48
N SER A 260 -21.37 -3.25 -13.14
CA SER A 260 -22.58 -3.59 -13.89
C SER A 260 -22.57 -3.01 -15.32
N LEU A 261 -22.09 -1.77 -15.47
CA LEU A 261 -21.95 -1.11 -16.77
C LEU A 261 -20.90 -1.80 -17.65
N VAL A 262 -19.76 -2.18 -17.07
CA VAL A 262 -18.69 -2.91 -17.77
C VAL A 262 -19.19 -4.29 -18.20
N LEU A 263 -19.83 -5.06 -17.30
CA LEU A 263 -20.39 -6.36 -17.64
C LEU A 263 -21.41 -6.25 -18.78
N ARG A 264 -22.26 -5.23 -18.75
CA ARG A 264 -23.23 -5.00 -19.81
C ARG A 264 -22.60 -4.59 -21.13
N HIS A 265 -21.53 -3.79 -21.10
CA HIS A 265 -20.76 -3.46 -22.30
C HIS A 265 -20.11 -4.71 -22.92
N LEU A 266 -19.48 -5.54 -22.08
CA LEU A 266 -18.83 -6.78 -22.52
C LEU A 266 -19.82 -7.75 -23.18
N THR A 267 -21.02 -7.88 -22.62
CA THR A 267 -22.02 -8.83 -23.12
C THR A 267 -22.78 -8.33 -24.33
N ARG A 268 -23.10 -7.03 -24.37
CA ARG A 268 -23.93 -6.43 -25.44
C ARG A 268 -23.11 -5.90 -26.61
N ASP A 269 -21.99 -5.21 -26.34
CA ASP A 269 -21.29 -4.41 -27.34
C ASP A 269 -20.08 -5.13 -27.94
N ARG A 270 -19.46 -6.08 -27.22
CA ARG A 270 -18.27 -6.83 -27.65
C ARG A 270 -18.58 -8.15 -28.35
N GLY A 271 -19.61 -8.17 -29.21
CA GLY A 271 -19.75 -9.18 -30.26
C GLY A 271 -19.90 -10.65 -29.82
N GLY A 272 -20.37 -10.91 -28.60
CA GLY A 272 -20.61 -12.28 -28.11
C GLY A 272 -19.38 -12.99 -27.53
N ASN A 273 -18.27 -12.28 -27.31
CA ASN A 273 -17.11 -12.81 -26.58
C ASN A 273 -17.40 -13.12 -25.11
N VAL A 274 -18.44 -12.50 -24.54
CA VAL A 274 -18.88 -12.70 -23.16
C VAL A 274 -20.39 -12.92 -23.15
N LEU A 275 -20.84 -13.98 -22.49
CA LEU A 275 -22.24 -14.26 -22.21
C LEU A 275 -22.54 -14.03 -20.74
N HIS A 276 -23.73 -13.49 -20.47
CA HIS A 276 -24.23 -13.34 -19.12
C HIS A 276 -25.67 -13.84 -19.04
N GLN A 277 -25.91 -14.87 -18.22
CA GLN A 277 -27.23 -15.45 -17.99
C GLN A 277 -27.33 -15.94 -16.54
N ASP A 278 -28.43 -15.63 -15.85
CA ASP A 278 -28.71 -16.11 -14.48
C ASP A 278 -27.58 -15.85 -13.46
N GLY A 279 -26.84 -14.74 -13.59
CA GLY A 279 -25.70 -14.40 -12.71
C GLY A 279 -24.40 -15.15 -13.03
N ILE A 280 -24.36 -15.87 -14.15
CA ILE A 280 -23.19 -16.57 -14.68
C ILE A 280 -22.60 -15.77 -15.82
N VAL A 281 -21.29 -15.54 -15.78
CA VAL A 281 -20.50 -14.89 -16.82
C VAL A 281 -19.58 -15.93 -17.47
N LYS A 282 -19.71 -16.11 -18.78
CA LYS A 282 -18.88 -17.04 -19.57
C LYS A 282 -18.14 -16.27 -20.66
N LEU A 283 -16.82 -16.35 -20.65
CA LEU A 283 -15.93 -15.78 -21.66
C LEU A 283 -15.52 -16.84 -22.68
N ALA A 284 -15.29 -16.39 -23.91
CA ALA A 284 -14.66 -17.22 -24.94
C ALA A 284 -13.23 -17.60 -24.52
N PRO A 285 -12.75 -18.80 -24.89
CA PRO A 285 -11.38 -19.22 -24.58
C PRO A 285 -10.33 -18.38 -25.31
N THR A 286 -10.63 -17.95 -26.55
CA THR A 286 -9.73 -17.15 -27.39
C THR A 286 -10.32 -15.78 -27.69
N GLU A 287 -9.47 -14.75 -27.71
CA GLU A 287 -9.87 -13.40 -28.11
C GLU A 287 -10.36 -13.39 -29.57
N GLY A 288 -11.57 -12.84 -29.79
CA GLY A 288 -12.19 -12.77 -31.11
C GLY A 288 -13.11 -13.93 -31.47
N GLU A 289 -13.18 -14.98 -30.66
CA GLU A 289 -14.17 -16.05 -30.80
C GLU A 289 -15.47 -15.71 -30.07
N MET A 290 -16.58 -16.30 -30.52
CA MET A 290 -17.85 -16.21 -29.83
C MET A 290 -17.87 -17.20 -28.67
N ALA A 291 -18.30 -16.75 -27.50
CA ALA A 291 -18.50 -17.63 -26.36
C ALA A 291 -19.62 -18.64 -26.67
N GLU A 292 -19.34 -19.92 -26.39
CA GLU A 292 -20.34 -20.98 -26.48
C GLU A 292 -21.46 -20.75 -25.47
N ALA A 293 -22.69 -21.18 -25.80
CA ALA A 293 -23.83 -21.07 -24.90
C ALA A 293 -23.52 -21.67 -23.52
N ILE A 294 -24.12 -21.09 -22.47
CA ILE A 294 -23.96 -21.57 -21.09
C ILE A 294 -24.72 -22.90 -20.96
N THR A 295 -24.00 -23.97 -20.63
CA THR A 295 -24.58 -25.31 -20.54
C THR A 295 -24.90 -25.73 -19.09
N GLU A 296 -25.62 -26.83 -18.91
CA GLU A 296 -25.87 -27.39 -17.56
C GLU A 296 -24.58 -27.90 -16.90
N GLU A 297 -23.60 -28.34 -17.70
CA GLU A 297 -22.28 -28.71 -17.20
C GLU A 297 -21.58 -27.49 -16.58
N ASP A 298 -21.65 -26.32 -17.23
CA ASP A 298 -21.07 -25.08 -16.70
C ASP A 298 -21.72 -24.69 -15.35
N ARG A 299 -23.05 -24.82 -15.22
CA ARG A 299 -23.76 -24.60 -13.95
C ARG A 299 -23.28 -25.55 -12.85
N SER A 300 -23.08 -26.81 -13.20
CA SER A 300 -22.59 -27.84 -12.27
C SER A 300 -21.15 -27.56 -11.82
N VAL A 301 -20.28 -27.12 -12.73
CA VAL A 301 -18.90 -26.73 -12.41
C VAL A 301 -18.88 -25.54 -11.44
N LEU A 302 -19.70 -24.52 -11.68
CA LEU A 302 -19.82 -23.39 -10.76
C LEU A 302 -20.39 -23.80 -9.40
N ALA A 303 -21.35 -24.72 -9.36
CA ALA A 303 -21.86 -25.25 -8.11
C ALA A 303 -20.76 -25.96 -7.30
N VAL A 304 -19.94 -26.80 -7.94
CA VAL A 304 -18.78 -27.45 -7.29
C VAL A 304 -17.80 -26.41 -6.76
N ARG A 305 -17.40 -25.42 -7.57
CA ARG A 305 -16.49 -24.34 -7.14
C ARG A 305 -17.05 -23.51 -5.98
N SER A 306 -18.34 -23.17 -6.02
CA SER A 306 -19.02 -22.46 -4.94
C SER A 306 -19.05 -23.30 -3.65
N THR A 307 -19.29 -24.61 -3.76
CA THR A 307 -19.24 -25.50 -2.61
C THR A 307 -17.84 -25.60 -2.02
N LEU A 308 -16.81 -25.65 -2.87
CA LEU A 308 -15.40 -25.67 -2.45
C LEU A 308 -15.07 -24.40 -1.66
N HIS A 309 -15.38 -23.22 -2.21
CA HIS A 309 -15.15 -21.95 -1.53
C HIS A 309 -15.89 -21.88 -0.17
N ARG A 310 -17.13 -22.36 -0.10
CA ARG A 310 -17.88 -22.44 1.16
C ARG A 310 -17.23 -23.38 2.18
N VAL A 311 -16.68 -24.51 1.74
CA VAL A 311 -15.95 -25.43 2.62
C VAL A 311 -14.65 -24.78 3.13
N GLU A 312 -13.95 -24.00 2.32
CA GLU A 312 -12.76 -23.24 2.75
C GLU A 312 -13.10 -22.18 3.81
N LEU A 313 -14.20 -21.44 3.63
CA LEU A 313 -14.70 -20.52 4.64
C LEU A 313 -15.08 -21.24 5.94
N GLN A 314 -15.65 -22.44 5.87
CA GLN A 314 -15.93 -23.24 7.05
C GLN A 314 -14.66 -23.73 7.75
N ILE A 315 -13.63 -24.14 6.99
CA ILE A 315 -12.32 -24.54 7.52
C ILE A 315 -11.70 -23.39 8.32
N THR A 316 -11.61 -22.20 7.72
CA THR A 316 -11.04 -21.01 8.39
C THR A 316 -11.83 -20.62 9.65
N TRP A 317 -13.17 -20.72 9.61
CA TRP A 317 -14.01 -20.50 10.79
C TRP A 317 -13.75 -21.55 11.88
N LEU A 318 -13.67 -22.84 11.53
CA LEU A 318 -13.38 -23.93 12.46
C LEU A 318 -12.02 -23.75 13.13
N GLU A 319 -10.97 -23.43 12.35
CA GLU A 319 -9.63 -23.12 12.88
C GLU A 319 -9.65 -21.98 13.90
N SER A 320 -10.39 -20.91 13.59
CA SER A 320 -10.59 -19.79 14.53
C SER A 320 -11.30 -20.22 15.81
N GLN A 321 -12.35 -21.04 15.71
CA GLN A 321 -13.06 -21.58 16.88
C GLN A 321 -12.19 -22.53 17.71
N ILE A 322 -11.37 -23.38 17.09
CA ILE A 322 -10.42 -24.27 17.76
C ILE A 322 -9.40 -23.45 18.56
N SER A 323 -8.85 -22.40 17.96
CA SER A 323 -7.94 -21.46 18.64
C SER A 323 -8.61 -20.76 19.83
N HIS A 324 -9.86 -20.32 19.65
CA HIS A 324 -10.64 -19.69 20.70
C HIS A 324 -10.93 -20.64 21.88
N ARG A 325 -11.38 -21.88 21.61
CA ARG A 325 -11.62 -22.91 22.64
C ARG A 325 -10.35 -23.32 23.36
N THR A 326 -9.23 -23.43 22.65
CA THR A 326 -7.90 -23.66 23.23
C THR A 326 -7.52 -22.55 24.22
N SER A 327 -7.80 -21.30 23.86
CA SER A 327 -7.52 -20.14 24.72
C SER A 327 -8.42 -20.13 25.97
N GLN A 328 -9.70 -20.50 25.83
CA GLN A 328 -10.62 -20.65 26.96
C GLN A 328 -10.20 -21.79 27.90
N ALA A 329 -9.78 -22.94 27.36
CA ALA A 329 -9.26 -24.05 28.16
C ALA A 329 -8.04 -23.63 29.00
N LYS A 330 -7.06 -22.94 28.38
CA LYS A 330 -5.89 -22.38 29.09
C LYS A 330 -6.29 -21.38 30.18
N SER A 331 -7.27 -20.52 29.91
CA SER A 331 -7.79 -19.55 30.89
C SER A 331 -8.46 -20.22 32.09
N SER A 332 -9.31 -21.24 31.85
CA SER A 332 -9.93 -22.02 32.92
C SER A 332 -8.91 -22.83 33.73
N LEU A 333 -7.86 -23.34 33.09
CA LEU A 333 -6.73 -23.96 33.79
C LEU A 333 -5.99 -22.96 34.69
N ARG A 334 -5.77 -21.72 34.22
CA ARG A 334 -5.18 -20.65 35.06
C ARG A 334 -6.03 -20.38 36.30
N ASN A 335 -7.34 -20.32 36.14
CA ASN A 335 -8.32 -20.11 37.21
C ASN A 335 -8.61 -21.37 38.07
N ASN A 336 -7.84 -22.46 37.87
CA ASN A 336 -7.97 -23.73 38.59
C ASN A 336 -9.34 -24.44 38.41
N GLN A 337 -10.06 -24.13 37.33
CA GLN A 337 -11.37 -24.71 36.99
C GLN A 337 -11.18 -25.90 36.04
N LYS A 338 -10.66 -27.02 36.57
CA LYS A 338 -10.29 -28.21 35.78
C LYS A 338 -11.47 -28.83 35.01
N SER A 339 -12.66 -28.89 35.61
CA SER A 339 -13.87 -29.43 34.96
C SER A 339 -14.30 -28.62 33.75
N GLN A 340 -14.23 -27.29 33.82
CA GLN A 340 -14.52 -26.40 32.71
C GLN A 340 -13.45 -26.51 31.61
N ALA A 341 -12.16 -26.61 32.00
CA ALA A 341 -11.08 -26.84 31.05
C ALA A 341 -11.26 -28.15 30.28
N ALA A 342 -11.57 -29.26 30.96
CA ALA A 342 -11.86 -30.54 30.32
C ALA A 342 -13.06 -30.46 29.36
N SER A 343 -14.10 -29.69 29.73
CA SER A 343 -15.24 -29.45 28.82
C SER A 343 -14.85 -28.67 27.57
N TYR A 344 -13.98 -27.65 27.68
CA TYR A 344 -13.48 -26.91 26.53
C TYR A 344 -12.57 -27.77 25.64
N LEU A 345 -11.74 -28.65 26.22
CA LEU A 345 -10.92 -29.60 25.47
C LEU A 345 -11.77 -30.63 24.71
N ARG A 346 -12.82 -31.17 25.34
CA ARG A 346 -13.81 -32.03 24.66
C ARG A 346 -14.46 -31.31 23.48
N SER A 347 -14.90 -30.06 23.67
CA SER A 347 -15.46 -29.25 22.59
C SER A 347 -14.45 -28.95 21.49
N ARG A 348 -13.16 -28.74 21.81
CA ARG A 348 -12.11 -28.53 20.82
C ARG A 348 -11.87 -29.80 20.00
N LYS A 349 -11.73 -30.96 20.65
CA LYS A 349 -11.52 -32.26 19.97
C LYS A 349 -12.67 -32.59 19.00
N ALA A 350 -13.91 -32.29 19.37
CA ALA A 350 -15.06 -32.43 18.47
C ALA A 350 -14.98 -31.48 17.25
N LEU A 351 -14.48 -30.25 17.43
CA LEU A 351 -14.24 -29.33 16.32
C LEU A 351 -13.07 -29.78 15.43
N ASP A 352 -12.01 -30.33 16.02
CA ASP A 352 -10.85 -30.90 15.30
C ASP A 352 -11.28 -32.07 14.39
N GLU A 353 -12.19 -32.94 14.87
CA GLU A 353 -12.74 -34.03 14.07
C GLU A 353 -13.57 -33.51 12.88
N VAL A 354 -14.40 -32.49 13.10
CA VAL A 354 -15.17 -31.86 12.02
C VAL A 354 -14.23 -31.16 11.03
N LEU A 355 -13.16 -30.51 11.51
CA LEU A 355 -12.15 -29.89 10.66
C LEU A 355 -11.47 -30.93 9.76
N ALA A 356 -11.05 -32.08 10.31
CA ALA A 356 -10.45 -33.16 9.55
C ALA A 356 -11.39 -33.66 8.43
N LYS A 357 -12.68 -33.89 8.75
CA LYS A 357 -13.71 -34.27 7.76
C LYS A 357 -13.89 -33.21 6.67
N ARG A 358 -13.84 -31.91 7.03
CA ARG A 358 -13.95 -30.79 6.07
C ARG A 358 -12.71 -30.66 5.19
N MET A 359 -11.51 -30.87 5.72
CA MET A 359 -10.27 -30.89 4.94
C MET A 359 -10.28 -31.99 3.89
N VAL A 360 -10.72 -33.21 4.26
CA VAL A 360 -10.91 -34.32 3.30
C VAL A 360 -11.93 -33.94 2.24
N THR A 361 -13.07 -33.35 2.63
CA THR A 361 -14.09 -32.89 1.67
C THR A 361 -13.50 -31.86 0.69
N ARG A 362 -12.72 -30.88 1.18
CA ARG A 362 -12.04 -29.90 0.34
C ARG A 362 -11.13 -30.59 -0.68
N GLU A 363 -10.28 -31.50 -0.25
CA GLU A 363 -9.38 -32.25 -1.13
C GLU A 363 -10.15 -33.03 -2.21
N THR A 364 -11.22 -33.73 -1.85
CA THR A 364 -12.05 -34.44 -2.82
C THR A 364 -12.67 -33.49 -3.86
N LEU A 365 -13.19 -32.32 -3.43
CA LEU A 365 -13.78 -31.33 -4.35
C LEU A 365 -12.72 -30.67 -5.25
N THR A 366 -11.54 -30.35 -4.71
CA THR A 366 -10.40 -29.84 -5.51
C THR A 366 -9.98 -30.85 -6.56
N ASN A 367 -9.87 -32.14 -6.20
CA ASN A 367 -9.54 -33.20 -7.15
C ASN A 367 -10.60 -33.35 -8.25
N VAL A 368 -11.88 -33.18 -7.92
CA VAL A 368 -12.96 -33.17 -8.93
C VAL A 368 -12.80 -31.99 -9.89
N VAL A 369 -12.53 -30.78 -9.40
CA VAL A 369 -12.29 -29.61 -10.27
C VAL A 369 -11.10 -29.85 -11.19
N LEU A 370 -9.99 -30.38 -10.68
CA LEU A 370 -8.81 -30.71 -11.48
C LEU A 370 -9.11 -31.77 -12.55
N LYS A 371 -9.86 -32.83 -12.22
CA LYS A 371 -10.29 -33.83 -13.20
C LYS A 371 -11.19 -33.23 -14.30
N ILE A 372 -12.03 -32.26 -13.96
CA ILE A 372 -12.87 -31.54 -14.94
C ILE A 372 -12.01 -30.64 -15.85
N GLU A 373 -11.03 -29.92 -15.30
CA GLU A 373 -10.09 -29.12 -16.10
C GLU A 373 -9.29 -29.99 -17.07
N GLN A 374 -8.77 -31.12 -16.58
CA GLN A 374 -8.07 -32.11 -17.39
C GLN A 374 -8.97 -32.59 -18.54
N ALA A 375 -10.20 -33.00 -18.24
CA ALA A 375 -11.14 -33.47 -19.26
C ALA A 375 -11.45 -32.40 -20.32
N LYS A 376 -11.55 -31.11 -19.95
CA LYS A 376 -11.74 -30.02 -20.93
C LYS A 376 -10.50 -29.80 -21.78
N SER A 377 -9.31 -29.85 -21.19
CA SER A 377 -8.04 -29.73 -21.92
C SER A 377 -7.83 -30.91 -22.88
N ASP A 378 -8.14 -32.13 -22.46
CA ASP A 378 -8.01 -33.34 -23.29
C ASP A 378 -8.89 -33.23 -24.56
N VAL A 379 -10.07 -32.61 -24.47
CA VAL A 379 -10.93 -32.33 -25.64
C VAL A 379 -10.23 -31.40 -26.64
N GLU A 380 -9.53 -30.37 -26.17
CA GLU A 380 -8.78 -29.45 -27.04
C GLU A 380 -7.59 -30.15 -27.71
N VAL A 381 -6.87 -30.98 -26.97
CA VAL A 381 -5.77 -31.81 -27.51
C VAL A 381 -6.30 -32.77 -28.58
N LEU A 382 -7.44 -33.42 -28.34
CA LEU A 382 -8.08 -34.30 -29.32
C LEU A 382 -8.52 -33.55 -30.58
N ARG A 383 -8.99 -32.30 -30.46
CA ARG A 383 -9.29 -31.45 -31.63
C ARG A 383 -8.03 -31.14 -32.44
N ALA A 384 -6.92 -30.83 -31.77
CA ALA A 384 -5.64 -30.58 -32.43
C ALA A 384 -5.11 -31.82 -33.17
N TYR A 385 -5.25 -33.02 -32.57
CA TYR A 385 -4.91 -34.27 -33.25
C TYR A 385 -5.79 -34.54 -34.47
N LYS A 386 -7.11 -34.34 -34.37
CA LYS A 386 -8.01 -34.48 -35.54
C LYS A 386 -7.67 -33.51 -36.67
N ALA A 387 -7.34 -32.26 -36.33
CA ALA A 387 -6.89 -31.28 -37.32
C ALA A 387 -5.56 -31.70 -37.97
N SER A 388 -4.64 -32.24 -37.17
CA SER A 388 -3.35 -32.75 -37.66
C SER A 388 -3.53 -33.98 -38.57
N ASP A 389 -4.43 -34.90 -38.21
CA ASP A 389 -4.77 -36.08 -39.01
C ASP A 389 -5.34 -35.69 -40.38
N GLU A 390 -6.30 -34.75 -40.44
CA GLU A 390 -6.84 -34.28 -41.72
C GLU A 390 -5.76 -33.61 -42.59
N VAL A 391 -4.85 -32.83 -42.00
CA VAL A 391 -3.70 -32.28 -42.72
C VAL A 391 -2.77 -33.39 -43.21
N LEU A 392 -2.43 -34.36 -42.37
CA LEU A 392 -1.59 -35.51 -42.76
C LEU A 392 -2.24 -36.29 -43.88
N ARG A 393 -3.55 -36.57 -43.82
CA ARG A 393 -4.32 -37.25 -44.86
C ARG A 393 -4.33 -36.46 -46.18
N GLN A 394 -4.41 -35.13 -46.12
CA GLN A 394 -4.33 -34.27 -47.32
C GLN A 394 -2.92 -34.20 -47.92
N VAL A 395 -1.87 -34.21 -47.09
CA VAL A 395 -0.47 -34.19 -47.53
C VAL A 395 -0.07 -35.57 -48.09
N LEU A 396 -0.38 -36.65 -47.38
CA LEU A 396 -0.15 -38.04 -47.80
C LEU A 396 -1.04 -38.46 -49.00
N GLY A 397 -2.19 -37.80 -49.15
CA GLY A 397 -3.08 -37.95 -50.31
C GLY A 397 -2.55 -37.27 -51.58
N ARG A 398 -1.52 -36.42 -51.48
CA ARG A 398 -0.72 -35.99 -52.63
C ARG A 398 0.37 -37.03 -52.84
N GLU A 399 0.32 -37.70 -53.97
CA GLU A 399 1.17 -38.83 -54.38
C GLU A 399 2.63 -38.69 -53.89
N GLU A 400 3.09 -39.64 -53.05
CA GLU A 400 4.42 -40.31 -53.10
C GLU A 400 4.84 -41.08 -51.83
N MET A 401 4.06 -41.15 -50.75
CA MET A 401 4.33 -42.08 -49.63
C MET A 401 3.20 -43.09 -49.41
N LYS A 402 3.23 -44.18 -50.18
CA LYS A 402 2.37 -45.34 -49.97
C LYS A 402 2.97 -46.28 -48.92
N VAL A 403 2.25 -46.36 -47.79
CA VAL A 403 1.79 -47.59 -47.12
C VAL A 403 2.53 -48.13 -45.88
N GLU A 404 3.77 -47.79 -45.54
CA GLU A 404 4.40 -48.45 -44.34
C GLU A 404 4.47 -47.64 -43.03
N ASN A 405 4.14 -46.34 -43.00
CA ASN A 405 4.34 -45.51 -41.80
C ASN A 405 3.08 -44.95 -41.12
N VAL A 406 1.89 -45.10 -41.73
CA VAL A 406 0.65 -44.52 -41.16
C VAL A 406 0.00 -45.47 -40.14
N GLU A 407 0.03 -46.78 -40.37
CA GLU A 407 -0.49 -47.77 -39.40
C GLU A 407 0.29 -47.77 -38.08
N ARG A 408 1.62 -47.59 -38.13
CA ARG A 408 2.48 -47.51 -36.93
C ARG A 408 2.23 -46.26 -36.07
N VAL A 409 1.81 -45.14 -36.69
CA VAL A 409 1.44 -43.92 -35.96
C VAL A 409 0.03 -44.05 -35.37
N MET A 410 -0.87 -44.76 -36.06
CA MET A 410 -2.21 -45.07 -35.54
C MET A 410 -2.15 -46.05 -34.36
N GLU A 411 -1.33 -47.10 -34.45
CA GLU A 411 -1.12 -48.09 -33.38
C GLU A 411 -0.44 -47.45 -32.16
N GLY A 412 0.54 -46.57 -32.37
CA GLY A 412 1.17 -45.79 -31.29
C GLY A 412 0.26 -44.75 -30.64
N LEU A 413 -0.76 -44.25 -31.36
CA LEU A 413 -1.77 -43.34 -30.81
C LEU A 413 -2.83 -44.11 -30.02
N GLU A 414 -3.25 -45.29 -30.49
CA GLU A 414 -4.22 -46.15 -29.79
C GLU A 414 -3.63 -46.75 -28.50
N GLU A 415 -2.34 -47.14 -28.51
CA GLU A 415 -1.61 -47.61 -27.33
C GLU A 415 -1.41 -46.51 -26.27
N SER A 416 -1.12 -45.27 -26.71
CA SER A 416 -1.01 -44.11 -25.80
C SER A 416 -2.34 -43.77 -25.12
N LEU A 417 -3.45 -43.88 -25.87
CA LEU A 417 -4.82 -43.63 -25.35
C LEU A 417 -5.34 -44.77 -24.46
N ALA A 418 -4.82 -46.01 -24.61
CA ALA A 418 -5.19 -47.15 -23.77
C ALA A 418 -4.62 -47.06 -22.33
N SER A 419 -3.57 -46.26 -22.10
CA SER A 419 -2.83 -46.22 -20.83
C SER A 419 -3.45 -45.38 -19.69
N GLN A 420 -4.60 -44.72 -19.89
CA GLN A 420 -5.22 -43.87 -18.85
C GLN A 420 -6.43 -44.50 -18.12
N ARG A 421 -6.78 -45.76 -18.42
CA ARG A 421 -7.92 -46.43 -17.76
C ARG A 421 -7.55 -47.38 -16.62
N GLU A 422 -6.26 -47.64 -16.41
CA GLU A 422 -5.80 -48.58 -15.38
C GLU A 422 -5.45 -47.91 -14.03
N VAL A 423 -5.41 -46.56 -13.98
CA VAL A 423 -5.00 -45.81 -12.77
C VAL A 423 -6.17 -45.48 -11.83
N ASP A 424 -7.42 -45.55 -12.28
CA ASP A 424 -8.60 -45.24 -11.43
C ASP A 424 -9.13 -46.47 -10.65
N ASP A 425 -8.71 -47.70 -10.98
CA ASP A 425 -9.16 -48.92 -10.27
C ASP A 425 -8.19 -49.37 -9.15
N ALA A 426 -6.99 -48.79 -9.10
CA ALA A 426 -6.04 -48.99 -7.99
C ALA A 426 -6.35 -48.14 -6.75
N LEU A 427 -7.26 -47.15 -6.84
CA LEU A 427 -7.58 -46.22 -5.75
C LEU A 427 -8.91 -46.54 -5.03
N ARG A 428 -9.69 -47.52 -5.51
CA ARG A 428 -10.96 -47.95 -4.88
C ARG A 428 -10.77 -48.94 -3.71
N GLY A 429 -9.53 -49.25 -3.34
CA GLY A 429 -9.19 -50.20 -2.28
C GLY A 429 -9.20 -49.68 -0.84
N SER A 430 -9.47 -48.39 -0.59
CA SER A 430 -9.45 -47.84 0.77
C SER A 430 -10.85 -47.45 1.26
N GLY A 431 -11.70 -48.45 1.43
CA GLY A 431 -12.94 -48.35 2.20
C GLY A 431 -12.66 -48.72 3.66
N THR A 432 -12.02 -47.84 4.42
CA THR A 432 -11.93 -47.99 5.88
C THR A 432 -13.30 -47.69 6.48
N GLY A 433 -13.90 -48.71 7.09
CA GLY A 433 -15.14 -48.61 7.82
C GLY A 433 -15.01 -47.56 8.93
N VAL A 434 -15.85 -46.53 8.87
CA VAL A 434 -16.00 -45.56 9.94
C VAL A 434 -16.84 -46.22 11.01
N GLY A 435 -16.17 -46.90 11.95
CA GLY A 435 -16.73 -47.21 13.24
C GLY A 435 -16.98 -45.90 14.00
N GLU A 436 -18.11 -45.82 14.70
CA GLU A 436 -18.39 -44.77 15.67
C GLU A 436 -17.32 -44.78 16.77
N GLU A 437 -16.26 -43.98 16.61
CA GLU A 437 -15.32 -43.72 17.69
C GLU A 437 -15.97 -42.76 18.68
N MET A 438 -16.53 -43.35 19.73
CA MET A 438 -16.74 -42.67 21.01
C MET A 438 -15.43 -41.99 21.41
N VAL A 439 -15.49 -40.69 21.65
CA VAL A 439 -14.35 -39.87 22.09
C VAL A 439 -13.65 -40.56 23.27
N ASP A 440 -12.42 -41.02 23.06
CA ASP A 440 -11.62 -41.65 24.12
C ASP A 440 -11.35 -40.65 25.26
N GLU A 441 -12.05 -40.83 26.39
CA GLU A 441 -11.91 -40.00 27.59
C GLU A 441 -10.50 -40.11 28.20
N GLU A 442 -9.81 -41.25 28.02
CA GLU A 442 -8.44 -41.45 28.51
C GLU A 442 -7.39 -40.64 27.73
N GLU A 443 -7.64 -40.36 26.43
CA GLU A 443 -6.78 -39.49 25.64
C GLU A 443 -6.91 -38.02 26.07
N LEU A 444 -8.13 -37.58 26.38
CA LEU A 444 -8.40 -36.22 26.90
C LEU A 444 -7.82 -36.01 28.29
N GLU A 445 -7.86 -37.03 29.15
CA GLU A 445 -7.27 -36.97 30.48
C GLU A 445 -5.75 -36.84 30.43
N ARG A 446 -5.08 -37.59 29.55
CA ARG A 446 -3.63 -37.44 29.28
C ARG A 446 -3.27 -36.06 28.73
N GLU A 447 -4.08 -35.50 27.84
CA GLU A 447 -3.83 -34.16 27.31
C GLU A 447 -4.01 -33.08 28.39
N LEU A 448 -5.04 -33.22 29.23
CA LEU A 448 -5.27 -32.35 30.37
C LEU A 448 -4.10 -32.40 31.36
N GLU A 449 -3.59 -33.59 31.65
CA GLU A 449 -2.39 -33.78 32.47
C GLU A 449 -1.18 -33.09 31.87
N GLY A 450 -0.95 -33.24 30.56
CA GLY A 450 0.12 -32.55 29.84
C GLY A 450 0.07 -31.03 29.96
N LEU A 451 -1.12 -30.43 29.78
CA LEU A 451 -1.32 -28.97 29.93
C LEU A 451 -1.18 -28.49 31.37
N VAL A 452 -1.57 -29.30 32.36
CA VAL A 452 -1.39 -28.99 33.79
C VAL A 452 0.10 -29.04 34.17
N ASP A 453 0.84 -30.01 33.66
CA ASP A 453 2.28 -30.14 33.88
C ASP A 453 3.08 -29.02 33.20
N GLU A 454 2.69 -28.61 31.99
CA GLU A 454 3.26 -27.44 31.33
C GLU A 454 3.06 -26.17 32.17
N LYS A 455 1.84 -25.92 32.65
CA LYS A 455 1.54 -24.80 33.57
C LYS A 455 2.40 -24.87 34.83
N ARG A 456 2.59 -26.06 35.41
CA ARG A 456 3.40 -26.24 36.62
C ARG A 456 4.87 -25.88 36.37
N ARG A 457 5.42 -26.28 35.22
CA ARG A 457 6.79 -25.93 34.80
C ARG A 457 6.94 -24.44 34.50
N GLU A 458 5.94 -23.81 33.87
CA GLU A 458 5.96 -22.37 33.61
C GLU A 458 5.92 -21.56 34.91
N GLU A 459 5.06 -21.93 35.86
CA GLU A 459 5.01 -21.25 37.16
C GLU A 459 6.30 -21.45 37.95
N GLN A 460 6.92 -22.64 37.90
CA GLN A 460 8.24 -22.87 38.47
C GLN A 460 9.31 -21.98 37.84
N LYS A 461 9.39 -21.90 36.49
CA LYS A 461 10.34 -21.00 35.81
C LYS A 461 10.13 -19.54 36.18
N ARG A 462 8.88 -19.12 36.36
CA ARG A 462 8.53 -17.75 36.76
C ARG A 462 8.96 -17.46 38.20
N GLN A 463 8.75 -18.43 39.09
CA GLN A 463 9.23 -18.36 40.47
C GLN A 463 10.76 -18.35 40.55
N ASP A 464 11.44 -19.21 39.78
CA ASP A 464 12.89 -19.26 39.68
C ASP A 464 13.46 -17.94 39.13
N GLN A 465 12.82 -17.33 38.12
CA GLN A 465 13.21 -16.00 37.62
C GLN A 465 13.06 -14.93 38.69
N VAL A 466 11.94 -14.89 39.40
CA VAL A 466 11.72 -13.93 40.49
C VAL A 466 12.75 -14.13 41.59
N GLU A 467 12.99 -15.36 42.03
CA GLU A 467 14.01 -15.68 43.04
C GLU A 467 15.42 -15.29 42.58
N ARG A 468 15.76 -15.54 41.31
CA ARG A 468 17.04 -15.19 40.72
C ARG A 468 17.23 -13.68 40.60
N THR A 469 16.19 -12.92 40.25
CA THR A 469 16.23 -11.45 40.27
C THR A 469 16.38 -10.89 41.67
N LYS A 470 15.71 -11.49 42.67
CA LYS A 470 15.83 -11.10 44.07
C LYS A 470 17.25 -11.35 44.60
N ARG A 471 17.84 -12.51 44.31
CA ARG A 471 19.23 -12.84 44.68
C ARG A 471 20.26 -11.92 44.00
N LEU A 472 20.00 -11.48 42.77
CA LEU A 472 20.86 -10.51 42.09
C LEU A 472 20.76 -9.12 42.73
N ALA A 473 19.55 -8.67 43.08
CA ALA A 473 19.33 -7.41 43.78
C ALA A 473 19.98 -7.39 45.17
N GLU A 474 19.85 -8.48 45.95
CA GLU A 474 20.51 -8.64 47.25
C GLU A 474 22.04 -8.57 47.12
N ARG A 475 22.63 -9.23 46.11
CA ARG A 475 24.08 -9.16 45.85
C ARG A 475 24.55 -7.78 45.38
N GLU A 476 23.76 -7.06 44.59
CA GLU A 476 24.09 -5.68 44.21
C GLU A 476 24.03 -4.73 45.40
N GLU A 477 23.06 -4.92 46.31
CA GLU A 477 22.96 -4.14 47.53
C GLU A 477 24.13 -4.42 48.48
N GLU A 478 24.52 -5.67 48.68
CA GLU A 478 25.73 -6.04 49.44
C GLU A 478 26.99 -5.41 48.85
N ARG A 479 27.21 -5.51 47.53
CA ARG A 479 28.34 -4.87 46.85
C ARG A 479 28.36 -3.36 47.02
N ARG A 480 27.19 -2.71 46.99
CA ARG A 480 27.05 -1.27 47.21
C ARG A 480 27.38 -0.89 48.65
N GLN A 481 26.99 -1.71 49.63
CA GLN A 481 27.35 -1.51 51.04
C GLN A 481 28.86 -1.68 51.26
N GLU A 482 29.47 -2.70 50.68
CA GLU A 482 30.92 -2.93 50.74
C GLU A 482 31.73 -1.79 50.09
N GLU A 483 31.26 -1.24 48.97
CA GLU A 483 31.90 -0.11 48.30
C GLU A 483 31.81 1.18 49.12
N VAL A 484 30.66 1.44 49.74
CA VAL A 484 30.48 2.57 50.68
C VAL A 484 31.37 2.40 51.92
N GLU A 485 31.50 1.19 52.45
CA GLU A 485 32.39 0.94 53.59
C GLU A 485 33.87 1.09 53.19
N ARG A 486 34.27 0.60 52.02
CA ARG A 486 35.64 0.72 51.50
C ARG A 486 36.01 2.18 51.26
N THR A 487 35.12 2.98 50.67
CA THR A 487 35.35 4.41 50.45
C THR A 487 35.45 5.18 51.75
N ARG A 488 34.64 4.84 52.76
CA ARG A 488 34.77 5.40 54.12
C ARG A 488 36.13 5.08 54.75
N ARG A 489 36.57 3.81 54.70
CA ARG A 489 37.89 3.41 55.23
C ARG A 489 39.05 4.11 54.53
N LEU A 490 38.96 4.30 53.21
CA LEU A 490 39.96 5.05 52.43
C LEU A 490 39.99 6.53 52.84
N ALA A 491 38.83 7.17 53.02
CA ALA A 491 38.74 8.54 53.46
C ALA A 491 39.27 8.75 54.89
N GLU A 492 39.01 7.79 55.79
CA GLU A 492 39.57 7.80 57.15
C GLU A 492 41.11 7.66 57.12
N ALA A 493 41.64 6.73 56.32
CA ALA A 493 43.09 6.56 56.15
C ALA A 493 43.78 7.77 55.49
N GLU A 494 43.12 8.44 54.55
CA GLU A 494 43.63 9.65 53.93
C GLU A 494 43.69 10.82 54.93
N ARG A 495 42.66 10.98 55.77
CA ARG A 495 42.66 11.96 56.86
C ARG A 495 43.78 11.72 57.86
N GLU A 496 43.99 10.47 58.28
CA GLU A 496 45.11 10.13 59.16
C GLU A 496 46.47 10.43 58.51
N ARG A 497 46.60 10.18 57.20
CA ARG A 497 47.83 10.50 56.47
C ARG A 497 48.06 12.01 56.37
N THR A 498 47.01 12.81 56.12
CA THR A 498 47.12 14.27 56.08
C THR A 498 47.46 14.84 57.45
N ASP A 499 46.89 14.29 58.53
CA ASP A 499 47.18 14.72 59.89
C ASP A 499 48.63 14.42 60.28
N ARG A 500 49.16 13.24 59.91
CA ARG A 500 50.57 12.89 60.10
C ARG A 500 51.51 13.77 59.30
N LEU A 501 51.16 14.12 58.05
CA LEU A 501 51.95 15.04 57.24
C LEU A 501 51.97 16.44 57.85
N ALA A 502 50.81 16.97 58.26
CA ALA A 502 50.70 18.27 58.92
C ALA A 502 51.48 18.29 60.24
N GLN A 503 51.48 17.20 61.01
CA GLN A 503 52.28 17.10 62.22
C GLN A 503 53.78 17.10 61.90
N SER A 504 54.21 16.36 60.87
CA SER A 504 55.61 16.35 60.44
C SER A 504 56.10 17.70 59.90
N GLU A 505 55.23 18.45 59.22
CA GLU A 505 55.53 19.80 58.73
C GLU A 505 55.68 20.78 59.90
N ARG A 506 54.76 20.76 60.88
CA ARG A 506 54.87 21.57 62.10
C ARG A 506 56.17 21.28 62.87
N GLU A 507 56.59 20.02 62.95
CA GLU A 507 57.87 19.64 63.55
C GLU A 507 59.08 20.11 62.73
N ARG A 508 58.94 20.22 61.40
CA ARG A 508 60.01 20.72 60.53
C ARG A 508 60.14 22.24 60.64
N GLU A 509 59.01 22.95 60.60
CA GLU A 509 58.93 24.40 60.82
C GLU A 509 59.47 24.78 62.20
N GLY A 510 59.12 24.02 63.25
CA GLY A 510 59.67 24.21 64.60
C GLY A 510 61.20 24.09 64.64
N ARG A 511 61.76 23.08 63.94
CA ARG A 511 63.22 22.88 63.84
C ARG A 511 63.91 23.96 62.98
N GLU A 512 63.27 24.45 61.94
CA GLU A 512 63.80 25.56 61.12
C GLU A 512 63.83 26.87 61.91
N GLN A 513 62.76 27.19 62.64
CA GLN A 513 62.73 28.38 63.51
C GLN A 513 63.77 28.32 64.64
N GLU A 514 64.03 27.13 65.19
CA GLU A 514 65.08 26.94 66.20
C GLU A 514 66.48 27.19 65.62
N ARG A 515 66.75 26.69 64.40
CA ARG A 515 68.00 26.96 63.66
C ARG A 515 68.16 28.44 63.31
N GLU A 516 67.09 29.15 62.95
CA GLU A 516 67.15 30.59 62.67
C GLU A 516 67.47 31.39 63.94
N LYS A 517 66.85 31.04 65.08
CA LYS A 517 67.17 31.66 66.37
C LYS A 517 68.61 31.42 66.80
N GLU A 518 69.19 30.25 66.50
CA GLU A 518 70.60 29.98 66.74
C GLU A 518 71.50 30.84 65.85
N LYS A 519 71.20 30.96 64.57
CA LYS A 519 71.93 31.85 63.64
C LYS A 519 71.86 33.32 64.04
N GLU A 520 70.70 33.81 64.50
CA GLU A 520 70.58 35.18 65.02
C GLU A 520 71.40 35.39 66.29
N LYS A 521 71.41 34.42 67.22
CA LYS A 521 72.25 34.50 68.42
C LYS A 521 73.75 34.49 68.09
N GLU A 522 74.16 33.71 67.11
CA GLU A 522 75.54 33.63 66.65
C GLU A 522 75.96 34.93 65.94
N LYS A 523 75.09 35.50 65.10
CA LYS A 523 75.30 36.82 64.50
C LYS A 523 75.40 37.93 65.57
N GLY A 524 74.51 37.93 66.57
CA GLY A 524 74.58 38.90 67.67
C GLY A 524 75.83 38.76 68.56
N ARG A 525 76.45 37.58 68.61
CA ARG A 525 77.76 37.39 69.27
C ARG A 525 78.91 37.92 68.40
N SER A 526 78.89 37.62 67.11
CA SER A 526 79.86 38.12 66.13
C SER A 526 79.87 39.65 66.07
N ASP A 527 78.69 40.29 66.07
CA ASP A 527 78.57 41.74 66.02
C ASP A 527 79.14 42.39 67.30
N LYS A 528 78.93 41.76 68.47
CA LYS A 528 79.54 42.21 69.75
C LYS A 528 81.06 42.08 69.76
N GLU A 529 81.61 41.01 69.18
CA GLU A 529 83.07 40.84 69.08
C GLU A 529 83.68 41.86 68.11
N ALA A 530 82.98 42.19 67.01
CA ALA A 530 83.41 43.21 66.08
C ALA A 530 83.47 44.61 66.71
N ASP A 531 82.46 44.97 67.53
CA ASP A 531 82.44 46.24 68.25
C ASP A 531 83.57 46.34 69.31
N ASP A 532 83.87 45.25 70.01
CA ASP A 532 84.94 45.22 71.03
C ASP A 532 86.35 45.30 70.39
N LEU A 533 86.51 44.76 69.17
CA LEU A 533 87.73 44.89 68.39
C LEU A 533 87.91 46.31 67.82
N LEU A 534 86.84 46.98 67.40
CA LEU A 534 86.87 48.38 66.99
C LEU A 534 87.27 49.31 68.14
N ALA A 535 86.75 49.07 69.35
CA ALA A 535 87.13 49.82 70.55
C ALA A 535 88.61 49.63 70.93
N ARG A 536 89.19 48.45 70.66
CA ARG A 536 90.64 48.21 70.80
C ARG A 536 91.48 48.90 69.74
N PHE A 537 90.98 49.02 68.51
CA PHE A 537 91.68 49.67 67.41
C PHE A 537 91.77 51.19 67.59
N GLU A 538 90.71 51.82 68.13
CA GLU A 538 90.76 53.25 68.48
C GLU A 538 91.75 53.55 69.60
N LYS A 539 91.94 52.61 70.53
CA LYS A 539 92.94 52.72 71.61
C LYS A 539 94.39 52.63 71.11
N LEU A 540 94.62 52.08 69.91
CA LEU A 540 95.94 51.97 69.28
C LEU A 540 96.29 53.14 68.35
N ARG A 541 95.32 53.99 67.97
CA ARG A 541 95.54 55.14 67.08
C ARG A 541 95.99 56.42 67.80
N ALA A 542 96.02 56.42 69.14
CA ALA A 542 96.47 57.52 69.99
C ALA A 542 98.02 57.61 70.16
N ALA A 543 98.80 56.79 69.46
CA ALA A 543 100.25 56.86 69.47
C ALA A 543 100.82 56.84 68.04
N GLN A 544 101.30 58.02 67.62
CA GLN A 544 102.18 58.30 66.48
C GLN A 544 101.60 58.34 65.05
N VAL A 545 101.99 59.45 64.42
CA VAL A 545 101.49 60.26 63.30
C VAL A 545 102.76 61.07 62.87
N PRO A 546 102.98 61.53 61.63
CA PRO A 546 102.48 61.08 60.31
C PRO A 546 103.56 61.01 59.21
N THR A 547 103.09 60.74 57.98
CA THR A 547 103.58 61.25 56.65
C THR A 547 104.84 60.58 56.05
N THR A 548 104.94 60.25 54.75
CA THR A 548 104.16 60.54 53.51
C THR A 548 104.46 59.49 52.42
N LEU A 549 103.58 59.45 51.40
CA LEU A 549 103.73 59.05 49.98
C LEU A 549 103.31 57.63 49.53
N GLY A 550 102.20 57.58 48.77
CA GLY A 550 102.22 57.03 47.39
C GLY A 550 101.42 55.75 47.04
N ALA A 551 100.30 55.93 46.32
CA ALA A 551 99.92 55.25 45.06
C ALA A 551 99.30 53.81 44.97
N ALA A 552 98.08 53.77 44.39
CA ALA A 552 97.67 53.08 43.13
C ALA A 552 97.18 51.60 43.05
N GLY A 553 96.02 51.43 42.37
CA GLY A 553 95.61 50.33 41.43
C GLY A 553 95.15 49.00 42.05
N LYS A 554 94.19 48.20 41.53
CA LYS A 554 93.44 48.03 40.27
C LYS A 554 92.18 47.19 40.62
N GLU A 555 90.98 47.44 40.12
CA GLU A 555 90.40 46.97 38.84
C GLU A 555 90.58 45.47 38.51
N THR A 556 89.45 44.76 38.33
CA THR A 556 89.14 43.71 37.31
C THR A 556 87.73 43.16 37.62
N GLN A 557 86.68 43.52 36.87
CA GLN A 557 86.13 42.83 35.68
C GLN A 557 85.86 41.31 35.91
N SER A 558 84.60 40.84 35.98
CA SER A 558 83.63 40.56 34.87
C SER A 558 83.68 39.06 34.44
N PRO A 559 82.87 38.53 33.50
CA PRO A 559 81.43 38.16 33.56
C PRO A 559 81.15 36.76 32.91
N GLN A 560 79.90 36.56 32.40
CA GLN A 560 79.46 35.66 31.30
C GLN A 560 79.04 34.21 31.67
N GLU A 561 78.04 33.54 31.06
CA GLU A 561 77.03 33.84 30.02
C GLU A 561 76.06 32.65 29.81
N GLN A 562 74.92 32.96 29.15
CA GLN A 562 74.12 32.16 28.18
C GLN A 562 73.44 30.82 28.56
N GLN A 563 72.47 30.26 27.83
CA GLN A 563 71.20 30.64 27.15
C GLN A 563 70.71 29.38 26.35
N GLN A 564 69.40 29.06 26.39
CA GLN A 564 68.55 28.35 25.39
C GLN A 564 68.92 27.02 24.68
N LYS A 565 67.96 26.06 24.68
CA LYS A 565 67.18 25.49 23.53
C LYS A 565 66.42 24.21 23.97
N GLN A 566 65.08 24.15 23.86
CA GLN A 566 64.24 23.53 22.80
C GLN A 566 64.42 22.01 22.54
N ASN A 567 63.34 21.23 22.72
CA ASN A 567 62.80 20.29 21.73
C ASN A 567 61.48 19.62 22.19
N GLU A 568 60.51 19.57 21.27
CA GLU A 568 59.28 18.76 21.20
C GLU A 568 59.58 17.51 20.30
N PRO A 569 58.70 16.48 20.12
CA PRO A 569 57.47 16.62 19.33
C PRO A 569 56.28 15.65 19.63
N GLU A 570 55.22 15.92 18.85
CA GLU A 570 53.90 15.32 18.54
C GLU A 570 53.63 13.79 18.50
N ALA A 571 52.34 13.49 18.76
CA ALA A 571 51.35 12.63 18.05
C ALA A 571 51.55 11.11 17.81
N ALA A 572 50.53 10.31 18.17
CA ALA A 572 49.53 9.75 17.24
C ALA A 572 48.68 8.61 17.85
N SER A 573 47.38 8.61 17.50
CA SER A 573 46.33 7.55 17.55
C SER A 573 45.79 7.06 18.89
#